data_AF-A0A359DAD2-F1
#
_entry.id   AF-A0A359DAD2-F1
#
_cell.length_a   1.000
_cell.length_b   1.000
_cell.length_c   1.000
_cell.angle_alpha   90.00
_cell.angle_beta   90.00
_cell.angle_gamma   90.00
#
_symmetry.space_group_name_H-M   'P 1'
#
loop_
_entity.id
_entity.type
_entity.pdbx_description
1 polymer ?
#
loop_
_entity_poly.entity_id
_entity_poly.type
_entity_poly.pdbx_seq_one_letter_code
_entity_poly.pdbx_strand_id
1 'polypeptide(L)'
;MTSTPSTAAASRFYPLEQADFLKLEQAASLKGLLQPFKGKGALTQWASQCHRLRDELIELAQRRVLAQANAYPFRLLPVELAQQTTGAGTTFLRWRKPDRSTMGVALWQALISSATTPDTLLDDLYAMEVQRIVLNMQISLLHTLGRQAHECASKLAQAESLYLQRVPGSAASIRTTCSKESL
;
A
#
# COMPACT_ATOMS: atom_id res chain seq x y z
N MET A 1 -12.36 29.35 -43.14
CA MET A 1 -11.27 28.74 -42.37
C MET A 1 -11.89 27.71 -41.44
N THR A 2 -11.89 26.44 -41.85
CA THR A 2 -12.38 25.31 -41.06
C THR A 2 -11.30 24.90 -40.08
N SER A 3 -11.51 25.20 -38.80
CA SER A 3 -10.69 24.71 -37.70
C SER A 3 -10.96 23.21 -37.52
N THR A 4 -9.99 22.38 -37.91
CA THR A 4 -9.98 20.95 -37.61
C THR A 4 -9.92 20.76 -36.10
N PRO A 5 -10.80 19.98 -35.46
CA PRO A 5 -10.65 19.65 -34.05
C PRO A 5 -9.37 18.86 -33.86
N SER A 6 -8.48 19.35 -32.99
CA SER A 6 -7.31 18.61 -32.53
C SER A 6 -7.81 17.32 -31.89
N THR A 7 -7.56 16.18 -32.54
CA THR A 7 -7.85 14.85 -32.01
C THR A 7 -7.15 14.74 -30.66
N ALA A 8 -7.90 14.79 -29.55
CA ALA A 8 -7.36 14.53 -28.23
C ALA A 8 -6.68 13.15 -28.31
N ALA A 9 -5.36 13.10 -28.12
CA ALA A 9 -4.63 11.85 -28.15
C ALA A 9 -5.23 10.93 -27.08
N ALA A 10 -5.60 9.71 -27.46
CA ALA A 10 -6.13 8.74 -26.51
C ALA A 10 -5.10 8.49 -25.41
N SER A 11 -5.51 8.62 -24.14
CA SER A 11 -4.66 8.30 -23.00
C SER A 11 -4.24 6.84 -23.05
N ARG A 12 -2.97 6.59 -22.76
CA ARG A 12 -2.35 5.27 -22.77
C ARG A 12 -2.17 4.72 -21.36
N PHE A 13 -2.38 5.55 -20.35
CA PHE A 13 -2.32 5.18 -18.95
C PHE A 13 -3.64 5.47 -18.25
N TYR A 14 -4.28 4.41 -17.77
CA TYR A 14 -5.53 4.47 -17.04
C TYR A 14 -5.25 4.37 -15.54
N PRO A 15 -5.51 5.45 -14.77
CA PRO A 15 -5.32 5.44 -13.33
C PRO A 15 -6.11 4.34 -12.62
N LEU A 16 -5.66 3.91 -11.44
CA LEU A 16 -6.48 3.05 -10.59
C LEU A 16 -7.73 3.81 -10.13
N GLU A 17 -8.88 3.16 -10.22
CA GLU A 17 -10.17 3.70 -9.80
C GLU A 17 -10.72 2.95 -8.58
N GLN A 18 -11.78 3.46 -7.94
CA GLN A 18 -12.39 2.84 -6.77
C GLN A 18 -12.70 1.34 -6.98
N ALA A 19 -13.12 0.95 -8.19
CA ALA A 19 -13.42 -0.44 -8.52
C ALA A 19 -12.20 -1.38 -8.43
N ASP A 20 -11.00 -0.85 -8.60
CA ASP A 20 -9.76 -1.61 -8.42
C ASP A 20 -9.49 -1.89 -6.94
N PHE A 21 -9.87 -0.95 -6.07
CA PHE A 21 -9.75 -1.07 -4.62
C PHE A 21 -10.89 -1.91 -4.01
N LEU A 22 -12.07 -2.00 -4.63
CA LEU A 22 -13.17 -2.86 -4.15
C LEU A 22 -12.74 -4.33 -3.97
N LYS A 23 -11.82 -4.81 -4.83
CA LYS A 23 -11.26 -6.16 -4.73
C LYS A 23 -10.35 -6.34 -3.50
N LEU A 24 -9.80 -5.24 -2.98
CA LEU A 24 -9.04 -5.18 -1.72
C LEU A 24 -9.95 -4.92 -0.51
N GLU A 25 -11.18 -4.43 -0.71
CA GLU A 25 -12.00 -3.75 0.31
C GLU A 25 -12.72 -4.67 1.30
N GLN A 26 -12.41 -5.98 1.31
CA GLN A 26 -12.80 -6.85 2.44
C GLN A 26 -11.96 -6.61 3.71
N ALA A 27 -11.01 -5.67 3.69
CA ALA A 27 -9.93 -5.68 4.67
C ALA A 27 -9.43 -4.32 5.22
N ALA A 28 -9.61 -3.20 4.51
CA ALA A 28 -8.83 -1.98 4.78
C ALA A 28 -9.62 -0.77 5.28
N SER A 29 -10.80 -0.95 5.87
CA SER A 29 -11.34 0.20 6.63
C SER A 29 -10.53 0.36 7.91
N LEU A 30 -10.15 1.61 8.24
CA LEU A 30 -9.60 1.95 9.56
C LEU A 30 -10.56 1.63 10.71
N LYS A 31 -11.78 1.11 10.46
CA LYS A 31 -12.74 0.71 11.49
C LYS A 31 -12.17 -0.34 12.46
N GLY A 32 -11.07 -1.01 12.11
CA GLY A 32 -10.34 -1.91 13.03
C GLY A 32 -9.22 -1.26 13.85
N LEU A 33 -8.83 -0.02 13.57
CA LEU A 33 -7.73 0.67 14.29
C LEU A 33 -8.19 1.26 15.63
N LEU A 34 -9.33 1.95 15.63
CA LEU A 34 -9.86 2.64 16.81
C LEU A 34 -10.92 1.79 17.51
N GLN A 35 -10.48 0.71 18.15
CA GLN A 35 -11.33 -0.18 18.93
C GLN A 35 -10.62 -0.68 20.19
N PRO A 36 -11.36 -1.12 21.23
CA PRO A 36 -10.75 -1.78 22.38
C PRO A 36 -10.23 -3.17 21.97
N PHE A 37 -8.94 -3.26 21.64
CA PHE A 37 -8.30 -4.54 21.35
C PHE A 37 -8.38 -5.45 22.58
N LYS A 38 -9.12 -6.57 22.45
CA LYS A 38 -9.27 -7.58 23.51
C LYS A 38 -8.05 -8.49 23.57
N GLY A 39 -6.93 -7.94 24.01
CA GLY A 39 -5.67 -8.66 24.24
C GLY A 39 -4.82 -8.91 22.98
N LYS A 40 -3.72 -9.66 23.16
CA LYS A 40 -2.69 -9.86 22.13
C LYS A 40 -3.20 -10.50 20.84
N GLY A 41 -4.19 -11.41 20.93
CA GLY A 41 -4.72 -12.12 19.77
C GLY A 41 -5.35 -11.20 18.72
N ALA A 42 -6.11 -10.20 19.17
CA ALA A 42 -6.73 -9.21 18.29
C ALA A 42 -5.67 -8.35 17.56
N LEU A 43 -4.60 -7.96 18.26
CA LEU A 43 -3.49 -7.22 17.66
C LEU A 43 -2.69 -8.06 16.65
N THR A 44 -2.44 -9.33 16.95
CA THR A 44 -1.76 -10.24 16.01
C THR A 44 -2.58 -10.43 14.73
N GLN A 45 -3.89 -10.62 14.85
CA GLN A 45 -4.78 -10.74 13.68
C GLN A 45 -4.78 -9.45 12.86
N TRP A 46 -4.88 -8.30 13.52
CA TRP A 46 -4.83 -7.01 12.85
C TRP A 46 -3.48 -6.75 12.18
N ALA A 47 -2.37 -7.16 12.79
CA ALA A 47 -1.03 -7.10 12.18
C ALA A 47 -0.96 -7.90 10.87
N SER A 48 -1.41 -9.16 10.90
CA SER A 48 -1.49 -10.02 9.72
C SER A 48 -2.39 -9.42 8.64
N GLN A 49 -3.50 -8.81 9.04
CA GLN A 49 -4.42 -8.13 8.14
C GLN A 49 -3.76 -6.96 7.41
N CYS A 50 -3.00 -6.12 8.13
CA CYS A 50 -2.23 -5.03 7.53
C CYS A 50 -1.16 -5.52 6.55
N HIS A 51 -0.42 -6.58 6.89
CA HIS A 51 0.59 -7.14 6.00
C HIS A 51 -0.01 -7.77 4.75
N ARG A 52 -1.10 -8.53 4.88
CA ARG A 52 -1.81 -9.11 3.74
C ARG A 52 -2.27 -8.03 2.77
N LEU A 53 -2.91 -6.97 3.28
CA LEU A 53 -3.33 -5.84 2.47
C LEU A 53 -2.19 -5.12 1.77
N ARG A 54 -1.07 -4.93 2.49
CA ARG A 54 0.14 -4.32 1.91
C ARG A 54 0.59 -5.14 0.69
N ASP A 55 0.61 -6.45 0.82
CA ASP A 55 1.07 -7.35 -0.24
C ASP A 55 0.08 -7.40 -1.41
N GLU A 56 -1.23 -7.43 -1.14
CA GLU A 56 -2.28 -7.33 -2.17
C GLU A 56 -2.23 -5.99 -2.92
N LEU A 57 -1.92 -4.88 -2.23
CA LEU A 57 -1.74 -3.57 -2.85
C LEU A 57 -0.48 -3.50 -3.73
N ILE A 58 0.62 -4.14 -3.30
CA ILE A 58 1.83 -4.30 -4.11
C ILE A 58 1.53 -5.10 -5.39
N GLU A 59 0.75 -6.19 -5.27
CA GLU A 59 0.30 -6.97 -6.43
C GLU A 59 -0.61 -6.18 -7.36
N LEU A 60 -1.55 -5.38 -6.82
CA LEU A 60 -2.40 -4.50 -7.62
C LEU A 60 -1.55 -3.50 -8.42
N ALA A 61 -0.59 -2.85 -7.76
CA ALA A 61 0.35 -1.94 -8.42
C ALA A 61 1.14 -2.63 -9.54
N GLN A 62 1.58 -3.87 -9.32
CA GLN A 62 2.28 -4.65 -10.35
C GLN A 62 1.37 -4.94 -11.56
N ARG A 63 0.17 -5.47 -11.33
CA ARG A 63 -0.74 -5.94 -12.38
C ARG A 63 -1.38 -4.80 -13.17
N ARG A 64 -1.62 -3.65 -12.54
CA ARG A 64 -2.40 -2.57 -13.13
C ARG A 64 -1.58 -1.34 -13.46
N VAL A 65 -0.60 -0.98 -12.64
CA VAL A 65 0.23 0.22 -12.91
C VAL A 65 1.46 -0.16 -13.73
N LEU A 66 2.25 -1.13 -13.25
CA LEU A 66 3.49 -1.51 -13.94
C LEU A 66 3.24 -2.24 -15.26
N ALA A 67 2.15 -3.00 -15.39
CA ALA A 67 1.78 -3.58 -16.68
C ALA A 67 1.60 -2.52 -17.77
N GLN A 68 1.00 -1.37 -17.44
CA GLN A 68 0.83 -0.24 -18.35
C GLN A 68 2.14 0.53 -18.55
N ALA A 69 2.88 0.83 -17.47
CA ALA A 69 4.15 1.55 -17.55
C ALA A 69 5.25 0.81 -18.35
N ASN A 70 5.16 -0.51 -18.43
CA ASN A 70 6.06 -1.35 -19.24
C ASN A 70 5.52 -1.63 -20.66
N ALA A 71 4.35 -1.11 -21.01
CA ALA A 71 3.76 -1.25 -22.34
C ALA A 71 4.24 -0.14 -23.30
N TYR A 72 3.94 -0.30 -24.59
CA TYR A 72 4.12 0.79 -25.56
C TYR A 72 3.14 1.93 -25.26
N PRO A 73 3.53 3.22 -25.37
CA PRO A 73 4.85 3.70 -25.80
C PRO A 73 5.85 3.89 -24.65
N PHE A 74 5.43 3.76 -23.40
CA PHE A 74 6.26 4.06 -22.21
C PHE A 74 7.56 3.26 -22.13
N ARG A 75 7.55 2.00 -22.60
CA ARG A 75 8.76 1.16 -22.69
C ARG A 75 9.89 1.73 -23.55
N LEU A 76 9.61 2.72 -24.40
CA LEU A 76 10.60 3.38 -25.26
C LEU A 76 11.30 4.54 -24.54
N LEU A 77 10.82 4.94 -23.36
CA LEU A 77 11.39 6.04 -22.60
C LEU A 77 12.73 5.62 -21.98
N PRO A 78 13.68 6.56 -21.80
CA PRO A 78 14.98 6.27 -21.21
C PRO A 78 14.93 5.96 -19.70
N VAL A 79 13.74 6.08 -19.10
CA VAL A 79 13.46 5.86 -17.68
C VAL A 79 12.18 5.05 -17.55
N GLU A 80 12.13 4.16 -16.57
CA GLU A 80 10.99 3.28 -16.32
C GLU A 80 10.53 3.39 -14.87
N LEU A 81 9.24 3.16 -14.65
CA LEU A 81 8.68 2.92 -13.33
C LEU A 81 8.83 1.43 -13.02
N ALA A 82 9.40 1.09 -11.87
CA ALA A 82 9.64 -0.30 -11.49
C ALA A 82 9.44 -0.54 -9.99
N GLN A 83 9.38 -1.81 -9.59
CA GLN A 83 9.40 -2.20 -8.19
C GLN A 83 10.84 -2.18 -7.61
N GLN A 84 10.95 -1.77 -6.35
CA GLN A 84 12.16 -1.87 -5.54
C GLN A 84 11.81 -2.48 -4.18
N THR A 85 12.39 -3.64 -3.89
CA THR A 85 12.34 -4.27 -2.57
C THR A 85 13.36 -3.62 -1.64
N THR A 86 12.94 -3.33 -0.41
CA THR A 86 13.78 -2.74 0.64
C THR A 86 14.21 -3.81 1.65
N GLY A 87 15.27 -3.53 2.42
CA GLY A 87 15.72 -4.42 3.51
C GLY A 87 14.69 -4.64 4.62
N ALA A 88 13.66 -3.79 4.71
CA ALA A 88 12.55 -3.93 5.65
C ALA A 88 11.42 -4.87 5.15
N GLY A 89 11.65 -5.58 4.05
CA GLY A 89 10.71 -6.57 3.51
C GLY A 89 9.47 -5.96 2.85
N THR A 90 9.56 -4.71 2.37
CA THR A 90 8.48 -4.04 1.62
C THR A 90 8.96 -3.58 0.26
N THR A 91 8.04 -3.53 -0.69
CA THR A 91 8.30 -3.21 -2.09
C THR A 91 7.57 -1.91 -2.46
N PHE A 92 8.30 -1.00 -3.09
CA PHE A 92 7.76 0.30 -3.54
C PHE A 92 7.92 0.47 -5.05
N LEU A 93 7.11 1.35 -5.63
CA LEU A 93 7.31 1.83 -7.00
C LEU A 93 8.38 2.92 -7.03
N ARG A 94 9.27 2.88 -8.02
CA ARG A 94 10.38 3.83 -8.16
C ARG A 94 10.77 4.04 -9.61
N TRP A 95 11.04 5.28 -9.96
CA TRP A 95 11.67 5.65 -11.23
C TRP A 95 13.13 5.21 -11.26
N ARG A 96 13.55 4.56 -12.33
CA ARG A 96 14.94 4.14 -12.55
C ARG A 96 15.29 4.14 -14.02
N LYS A 97 16.60 4.13 -14.32
CA LYS A 97 17.07 3.73 -15.65
C LYS A 97 16.90 2.21 -15.83
N PRO A 98 16.65 1.72 -17.06
CA PRO A 98 16.54 0.28 -17.33
C PRO A 98 17.79 -0.53 -16.92
N ASP A 99 18.98 0.08 -17.06
CA ASP A 99 20.27 -0.50 -16.63
C ASP A 99 20.49 -0.46 -15.10
N ARG A 100 19.56 0.13 -14.35
CA ARG A 100 19.58 0.31 -12.89
C ARG A 100 20.74 1.17 -12.36
N SER A 101 21.43 1.91 -13.22
CA SER A 101 22.56 2.78 -12.84
C SER A 101 22.13 4.01 -12.04
N THR A 102 20.89 4.46 -12.17
CA THR A 102 20.35 5.62 -11.47
C THR A 102 18.89 5.39 -11.11
N MET A 103 18.46 5.90 -9.96
CA MET A 103 17.08 5.79 -9.48
C MET A 103 16.64 7.05 -8.74
N GLY A 104 15.35 7.35 -8.80
CA GLY A 104 14.73 8.45 -8.05
C GLY A 104 13.86 9.36 -8.91
N VAL A 105 13.06 10.18 -8.25
CA VAL A 105 12.07 11.07 -8.89
C VAL A 105 12.70 12.09 -9.84
N ALA A 106 13.98 12.45 -9.64
CA ALA A 106 14.73 13.33 -10.54
C ALA A 106 14.76 12.83 -11.99
N LEU A 107 14.71 11.51 -12.20
CA LEU A 107 14.62 10.91 -13.55
C LEU A 107 13.29 11.25 -14.23
N TRP A 108 12.17 11.17 -13.49
CA TRP A 108 10.86 11.56 -13.99
C TRP A 108 10.75 13.07 -14.20
N GLN A 109 11.31 13.88 -13.29
CA GLN A 109 11.36 15.34 -13.43
C GLN A 109 12.10 15.76 -14.71
N ALA A 110 13.26 15.17 -14.96
CA ALA A 110 14.02 15.40 -16.18
C ALA A 110 13.25 14.93 -17.43
N LEU A 111 12.57 13.79 -17.34
CA LEU A 111 11.76 13.26 -18.44
C LEU A 111 10.61 14.23 -18.79
N ILE A 112 9.77 14.60 -17.82
CA ILE A 112 8.58 15.42 -18.08
C ILE A 112 8.94 16.86 -18.49
N SER A 113 10.12 17.36 -18.08
CA SER A 113 10.60 18.70 -18.45
C SER A 113 11.36 18.74 -19.78
N SER A 114 11.69 17.59 -20.38
CA SER A 114 12.45 17.55 -21.63
C SER A 114 11.57 17.92 -22.82
N ALA A 115 12.04 18.85 -23.66
CA ALA A 115 11.41 19.20 -24.93
C ALA A 115 11.36 18.03 -25.94
N THR A 116 12.13 16.96 -25.70
CA THR A 116 12.11 15.73 -26.51
C THR A 116 10.98 14.78 -26.12
N THR A 117 10.34 15.00 -24.97
CA THR A 117 9.23 14.17 -24.51
C THR A 117 7.96 14.59 -25.24
N PRO A 118 7.28 13.70 -25.97
CA PRO A 118 6.07 14.07 -26.70
C PRO A 118 4.97 14.57 -25.76
N ASP A 119 4.37 15.72 -26.08
CA ASP A 119 3.30 16.34 -25.29
C ASP A 119 2.14 15.37 -24.99
N THR A 120 1.84 14.47 -25.94
CA THR A 120 0.79 13.45 -25.79
C THR A 120 1.04 12.41 -24.69
N LEU A 121 2.21 12.42 -24.04
CA LEU A 121 2.55 11.54 -22.93
C LEU A 121 2.61 12.27 -21.58
N LEU A 122 2.54 13.61 -21.55
CA LEU A 122 2.76 14.37 -20.32
C LEU A 122 1.68 14.08 -19.27
N ASP A 123 0.41 14.04 -19.68
CA ASP A 123 -0.71 13.72 -18.79
C ASP A 123 -0.59 12.30 -18.20
N ASP A 124 -0.23 11.33 -19.04
CA ASP A 124 -0.04 9.94 -18.61
C ASP A 124 1.16 9.82 -17.65
N LEU A 125 2.28 10.49 -17.94
CA LEU A 125 3.46 10.51 -17.08
C LEU A 125 3.20 11.19 -15.74
N TYR A 126 2.40 12.26 -15.73
CA TYR A 126 1.94 12.91 -14.51
C TYR A 126 1.07 11.96 -13.68
N ALA A 127 0.08 11.32 -14.31
CA ALA A 127 -0.79 10.37 -13.65
C ALA A 127 -0.02 9.17 -13.06
N MET A 128 1.02 8.67 -13.75
CA MET A 128 1.91 7.64 -13.21
C MET A 128 2.62 8.07 -11.93
N GLU A 129 3.11 9.32 -11.88
CA GLU A 129 3.79 9.83 -10.69
C GLU A 129 2.81 10.02 -9.52
N VAL A 130 1.61 10.53 -9.78
CA VAL A 130 0.55 10.62 -8.76
C VAL A 130 0.23 9.23 -8.19
N GLN A 131 0.04 8.22 -9.05
CA GLN A 131 -0.18 6.84 -8.61
C GLN A 131 0.99 6.30 -7.79
N ARG A 132 2.24 6.52 -8.23
CA ARG A 132 3.44 6.10 -7.50
C ARG A 132 3.47 6.69 -6.09
N ILE A 133 3.19 7.99 -5.95
CA ILE A 133 3.20 8.69 -4.67
C ILE A 133 2.15 8.09 -3.73
N VAL A 134 0.90 8.00 -4.18
CA VAL A 134 -0.22 7.54 -3.35
C VAL A 134 -0.08 6.08 -2.96
N LEU A 135 0.24 5.19 -3.90
CA LEU A 135 0.44 3.76 -3.63
C LEU A 135 1.59 3.53 -2.66
N ASN A 136 2.72 4.21 -2.85
CA ASN A 136 3.85 4.08 -1.92
C ASN A 136 3.50 4.58 -0.52
N MET A 137 2.72 5.66 -0.39
CA MET A 137 2.22 6.13 0.91
C MET A 137 1.32 5.06 1.57
N GLN A 138 0.35 4.51 0.83
CA GLN A 138 -0.56 3.47 1.35
C GLN A 138 0.21 2.20 1.79
N ILE A 139 1.16 1.73 0.97
CA ILE A 139 2.04 0.59 1.30
C ILE A 139 2.84 0.89 2.57
N SER A 140 3.40 2.10 2.70
CA SER A 140 4.18 2.53 3.87
C SER A 140 3.34 2.54 5.15
N LEU A 141 2.10 3.03 5.06
CA LEU A 141 1.16 3.06 6.18
C LEU A 141 0.79 1.64 6.62
N LEU A 142 0.40 0.77 5.69
CA LEU A 142 0.03 -0.62 6.01
C LEU A 142 1.22 -1.40 6.62
N HIS A 143 2.43 -1.21 6.08
CA HIS A 143 3.64 -1.80 6.65
C HIS A 143 3.88 -1.31 8.09
N THR A 144 3.76 -0.02 8.33
CA THR A 144 3.99 0.58 9.65
C THR A 144 2.94 0.14 10.66
N LEU A 145 1.66 0.15 10.29
CA LEU A 145 0.56 -0.30 11.14
C LEU A 145 0.72 -1.77 11.52
N GLY A 146 1.01 -2.64 10.54
CA GLY A 146 1.23 -4.06 10.80
C GLY A 146 2.40 -4.34 11.74
N ARG A 147 3.51 -3.62 11.57
CA ARG A 147 4.68 -3.71 12.45
C ARG A 147 4.35 -3.26 13.88
N GLN A 148 3.71 -2.11 14.03
CA GLN A 148 3.33 -1.57 15.35
C GLN A 148 2.32 -2.49 16.06
N ALA A 149 1.34 -3.03 15.34
CA ALA A 149 0.39 -4.00 15.87
C ALA A 149 1.10 -5.24 16.43
N HIS A 150 2.07 -5.78 15.68
CA HIS A 150 2.85 -6.94 16.08
C HIS A 150 3.71 -6.66 17.33
N GLU A 151 4.42 -5.53 17.35
CA GLU A 151 5.20 -5.10 18.52
C GLU A 151 4.32 -4.94 19.77
N CYS A 152 3.14 -4.33 19.63
CA CYS A 152 2.19 -4.17 20.72
C CYS A 152 1.60 -5.51 21.19
N ALA A 153 1.36 -6.46 20.29
CA ALA A 153 0.93 -7.81 20.66
C ALA A 153 1.97 -8.49 21.57
N SER A 154 3.25 -8.36 21.24
CA SER A 154 4.36 -8.87 22.07
C SER A 154 4.42 -8.18 23.44
N LYS A 155 4.25 -6.85 23.49
CA LYS A 155 4.20 -6.09 24.76
C LYS A 155 3.02 -6.52 25.63
N LEU A 156 1.83 -6.72 25.05
CA LEU A 156 0.66 -7.23 25.79
C LEU A 156 0.87 -8.65 26.29
N ALA A 157 1.50 -9.52 25.50
CA ALA A 157 1.82 -10.88 25.93
C ALA A 157 2.76 -10.90 27.14
N GLN A 158 3.76 -10.01 27.15
CA GLN A 158 4.66 -9.84 28.27
C GLN A 158 3.93 -9.31 29.52
N ALA A 159 3.08 -8.30 29.35
CA ALA A 159 2.28 -7.75 30.46
C ALA A 159 1.34 -8.80 31.07
N GLU A 160 0.66 -9.59 30.23
CA GLU A 160 -0.20 -10.71 30.65
C GLU A 160 0.60 -11.77 31.42
N SER A 161 1.79 -12.15 30.94
CA SER A 161 2.66 -13.12 31.62
C SER A 161 3.07 -12.64 33.02
N LEU A 162 3.49 -11.38 33.16
CA LEU A 162 3.86 -10.79 34.45
C LEU A 162 2.67 -10.70 35.42
N TYR A 163 1.48 -10.40 34.90
CA TYR A 163 0.25 -10.38 35.69
C TYR A 163 -0.09 -11.78 36.22
N LEU A 164 -0.07 -12.80 35.36
CA LEU A 164 -0.38 -14.19 35.73
C LEU A 164 0.63 -14.78 36.73
N GLN A 165 1.87 -14.30 36.76
CA GLN A 165 2.86 -14.70 37.76
C GLN A 165 2.54 -14.19 39.17
N ARG A 166 1.84 -13.05 39.30
CA ARG A 166 1.55 -12.42 40.60
C ARG A 166 0.14 -12.68 41.11
N VAL A 167 -0.82 -12.92 40.23
CA VAL A 167 -2.20 -13.20 40.66
C VAL A 167 -2.34 -14.71 40.91
N PRO A 168 -2.48 -15.15 42.18
CA PRO A 168 -2.67 -16.57 42.48
C PRO A 168 -3.91 -17.12 41.76
N GLY A 169 -3.87 -18.41 41.39
CA GLY A 169 -4.85 -19.11 40.55
C GLY A 169 -6.32 -19.16 41.03
N SER A 170 -6.74 -18.30 41.96
CA SER A 170 -8.08 -18.25 42.54
C SER A 170 -9.06 -17.33 41.78
N ALA A 171 -8.61 -16.47 40.86
CA ALA A 171 -9.50 -15.64 40.04
C ALA A 171 -10.08 -16.35 38.79
N ALA A 172 -9.82 -17.66 38.62
CA ALA A 172 -10.33 -18.46 37.50
C ALA A 172 -11.83 -18.83 37.64
N SER A 173 -12.43 -18.64 38.81
CA SER A 173 -13.84 -19.01 39.05
C SER A 173 -14.85 -17.86 38.89
N ILE A 174 -14.41 -16.59 38.93
CA ILE A 174 -15.34 -15.44 38.98
C ILE A 174 -15.76 -14.94 37.60
N ARG A 175 -15.07 -15.30 36.51
CA ARG A 175 -15.42 -14.79 35.16
C ARG A 175 -16.34 -15.70 34.33
N THR A 176 -16.69 -16.89 34.79
CA THR A 176 -17.56 -17.82 34.02
C THR A 176 -19.05 -17.64 34.33
N THR A 177 -19.43 -16.80 35.30
CA THR A 177 -20.85 -16.63 35.67
C THR A 177 -21.52 -15.35 35.18
N CYS A 178 -20.87 -14.48 34.39
CA CYS A 178 -21.51 -13.26 33.89
C CYS A 178 -21.46 -13.14 32.36
N SER A 179 -22.19 -14.03 31.67
CA SER A 179 -22.77 -13.79 30.33
C SER A 179 -23.66 -14.99 29.92
N LYS A 180 -24.70 -15.24 30.70
CA LYS A 180 -26.00 -15.68 30.18
C LYS A 180 -27.04 -14.81 30.87
N GLU A 181 -28.07 -14.43 30.11
CA GLU A 181 -29.14 -13.46 30.40
C GLU A 181 -28.80 -12.02 29.94
N SER A 182 -29.52 -11.35 29.03
CA SER A 182 -30.83 -11.59 28.41
C SER A 182 -31.05 -10.67 27.20
N LEU A 183 -31.92 -11.13 26.28
CA LEU A 183 -32.72 -10.44 25.24
C LEU A 183 -32.01 -9.85 24.00
#